data_AF-G9ZM44-F1
#
_entry.id   AF-G9ZM44-F1
#
_cell.length_a   1.000
_cell.length_b   1.000
_cell.length_c   1.000
_cell.angle_alpha   90.00
_cell.angle_beta   90.00
_cell.angle_gamma   90.00
#
_symmetry.space_group_name_H-M   'P 1'
#
loop_
_entity.id
_entity.type
_entity.pdbx_description
1 polymer ?
#
loop_
_entity_poly.entity_id
_entity_poly.type
_entity_poly.pdbx_seq_one_letter_code
_entity_poly.pdbx_strand_id
1 'polypeptide(L)'
;MVKTQSASSVPDELERARQSINQLDESIVDLLTKRFEQAADIGKIKKQRGLPVFDASREETVLQRVTSYHPNQETKQYIWNIYRSIMENTRDYEKHQHE
;
A
#
# COMPACT_ATOMS: atom_id res chain seq x y z
N MET A 1 18.99 -48.44 -11.14
CA MET A 1 18.85 -48.28 -9.66
C MET A 1 20.03 -47.43 -9.23
N VAL A 2 19.97 -46.22 -8.67
CA VAL A 2 18.95 -45.38 -8.01
C VAL A 2 19.29 -43.92 -8.38
N LYS A 3 18.26 -43.09 -8.58
CA LYS A 3 18.37 -41.64 -8.78
C LYS A 3 18.86 -40.99 -7.48
N THR A 4 19.89 -40.15 -7.53
CA THR A 4 20.17 -39.17 -6.47
C THR A 4 20.45 -37.82 -7.11
N GLN A 5 19.38 -37.12 -7.47
CA GLN A 5 19.38 -35.67 -7.56
C GLN A 5 19.14 -35.13 -6.14
N SER A 6 20.10 -34.43 -5.56
CA SER A 6 19.85 -33.51 -4.45
C SER A 6 20.98 -32.48 -4.38
N ALA A 7 20.95 -31.51 -5.29
CA ALA A 7 21.72 -30.29 -5.18
C ALA A 7 20.80 -29.13 -5.54
N SER A 8 19.87 -28.78 -4.64
CA SER A 8 19.24 -27.45 -4.63
C SER A 8 19.58 -26.83 -3.28
N SER A 9 20.60 -25.98 -3.29
CA SER A 9 21.05 -25.28 -2.09
C SER A 9 20.13 -24.11 -1.81
N VAL A 10 19.82 -23.90 -0.52
CA VAL A 10 19.07 -22.77 0.07
C VAL A 10 19.21 -21.39 -0.65
N PRO A 11 20.37 -20.99 -1.20
CA PRO A 11 20.49 -19.77 -2.01
C PRO A 11 19.45 -19.64 -3.15
N ASP A 12 19.09 -20.74 -3.81
CA ASP A 12 18.16 -20.68 -4.95
C ASP A 12 16.70 -20.47 -4.50
N GLU A 13 16.33 -20.97 -3.32
CA GLU A 13 14.99 -20.75 -2.75
C GLU A 13 14.84 -19.32 -2.22
N LEU A 14 15.88 -18.80 -1.56
CA LEU A 14 15.91 -17.43 -1.07
C LEU A 14 15.80 -16.43 -2.23
N GLU A 15 16.52 -16.68 -3.32
CA GLU A 15 16.47 -15.78 -4.47
C GLU A 15 15.10 -15.80 -5.17
N ARG A 16 14.46 -16.96 -5.30
CA ARG A 16 13.08 -17.05 -5.79
C ARG A 16 12.10 -16.28 -4.91
N ALA A 17 12.25 -16.36 -3.58
CA ALA A 17 11.42 -15.62 -2.64
C ALA A 17 11.60 -14.10 -2.80
N ARG A 18 12.84 -13.63 -2.98
CA ARG A 18 13.15 -12.21 -3.25
C ARG A 18 12.55 -11.74 -4.57
N GLN A 19 12.65 -12.54 -5.63
CA GLN A 19 12.02 -12.20 -6.92
C GLN A 19 10.50 -12.08 -6.80
N SER A 20 9.88 -12.93 -5.98
CA SER A 20 8.45 -12.85 -5.70
C SER A 20 8.09 -11.56 -4.94
N ILE A 21 8.92 -11.13 -3.99
CA ILE A 21 8.76 -9.84 -3.30
C ILE A 21 8.90 -8.68 -4.29
N ASN A 22 9.92 -8.68 -5.16
CA ASN A 22 10.12 -7.60 -6.13
C ASN A 22 8.90 -7.42 -7.04
N GLN A 23 8.27 -8.52 -7.48
CA GLN A 23 7.04 -8.46 -8.28
C GLN A 23 5.85 -7.88 -7.50
N LEU A 24 5.76 -8.18 -6.20
CA LEU A 24 4.76 -7.56 -5.32
C LEU A 24 5.05 -6.07 -5.15
N ASP A 25 6.31 -5.68 -4.98
CA ASP A 25 6.71 -4.29 -4.82
C ASP A 25 6.37 -3.46 -6.07
N GLU A 26 6.64 -3.99 -7.27
CA GLU A 26 6.19 -3.37 -8.53
C GLU A 26 4.67 -3.15 -8.55
N SER A 27 3.90 -4.17 -8.16
CA SER A 27 2.44 -4.08 -8.10
C SER A 27 1.96 -3.06 -7.05
N ILE A 28 2.64 -2.97 -5.91
CA ILE A 28 2.33 -2.01 -4.85
C ILE A 28 2.59 -0.59 -5.34
N VAL A 29 3.72 -0.34 -6.01
CA VAL A 29 4.05 0.98 -6.58
C VAL A 29 3.01 1.42 -7.61
N ASP A 30 2.59 0.52 -8.50
CA ASP A 30 1.56 0.80 -9.50
C ASP A 30 0.22 1.16 -8.85
N LEU A 31 -0.18 0.42 -7.81
CA LEU A 31 -1.42 0.68 -7.07
C LEU A 31 -1.37 2.00 -6.30
N LEU A 32 -0.23 2.31 -5.68
CA LEU A 32 -0.03 3.57 -4.96
C LEU A 32 -0.05 4.77 -5.90
N THR A 33 0.58 4.65 -7.07
CA THR A 33 0.56 5.69 -8.11
C THR A 33 -0.87 6.03 -8.51
N LYS A 34 -1.66 5.01 -8.89
CA LYS A 34 -3.09 5.19 -9.22
C LYS A 34 -3.87 5.81 -8.06
N ARG A 35 -3.57 5.40 -6.81
CA ARG A 35 -4.22 5.96 -5.62
C ARG A 35 -3.90 7.44 -5.43
N PHE A 36 -2.67 7.87 -5.70
CA PHE A 36 -2.26 9.28 -5.61
C PHE A 36 -2.90 10.13 -6.71
N GLU A 37 -3.02 9.61 -7.93
CA GLU A 37 -3.75 10.29 -9.02
C GLU A 37 -5.20 10.57 -8.62
N GLN A 38 -5.90 9.55 -8.09
CA GLN A 38 -7.28 9.71 -7.60
C GLN A 38 -7.37 10.71 -6.44
N ALA A 39 -6.39 10.71 -5.54
CA ALA A 39 -6.33 11.65 -4.44
C ALA A 39 -6.12 13.10 -4.92
N ALA A 40 -5.27 13.32 -5.92
CA ALA A 40 -5.08 14.64 -6.52
C ALA A 40 -6.38 15.15 -7.17
N ASP A 41 -7.14 14.30 -7.85
CA ASP A 41 -8.44 14.67 -8.40
C ASP A 41 -9.46 15.03 -7.31
N ILE A 42 -9.48 14.27 -6.21
CA ILE A 42 -10.27 14.62 -5.03
C ILE A 42 -9.82 15.96 -4.43
N GLY A 43 -8.51 16.20 -4.35
CA GLY A 43 -7.92 17.46 -3.89
C GLY A 43 -8.42 18.67 -4.71
N LYS A 44 -8.42 18.56 -6.04
CA LYS A 44 -8.96 19.59 -6.94
C LYS A 44 -10.44 19.90 -6.62
N ILE A 45 -11.24 18.86 -6.41
CA ILE A 45 -12.66 19.00 -6.05
C ILE A 45 -12.82 19.69 -4.69
N LYS A 46 -12.02 19.28 -3.68
CA LYS A 46 -12.03 19.90 -2.35
C LYS A 46 -11.67 21.38 -2.43
N LYS A 47 -10.61 21.73 -3.18
CA LYS A 47 -10.17 23.12 -3.41
C LYS A 47 -11.26 23.97 -4.05
N GLN A 48 -11.92 23.47 -5.09
CA GLN A 48 -13.04 24.16 -5.76
C GLN A 48 -14.23 24.41 -4.81
N ARG A 49 -14.43 23.55 -3.81
CA ARG A 49 -15.53 23.62 -2.85
C ARG A 49 -15.16 24.24 -1.50
N GLY A 50 -13.91 24.69 -1.33
CA GLY A 50 -13.41 25.20 -0.05
C GLY A 50 -13.37 24.17 1.08
N LEU A 51 -13.25 22.89 0.75
CA LEU A 51 -13.18 21.79 1.71
C LEU A 51 -11.73 21.54 2.17
N PRO A 52 -11.51 21.13 3.43
CA PRO A 52 -10.17 20.83 3.93
C PRO A 52 -9.59 19.57 3.28
N VAL A 53 -8.26 19.53 3.13
CA VAL A 53 -7.53 18.34 2.67
C VAL A 53 -7.68 17.18 3.66
N PHE A 54 -7.55 17.48 4.95
CA PHE A 54 -7.69 16.49 6.03
C PHE A 54 -9.15 16.27 6.40
N ASP A 55 -9.60 15.02 6.34
CA ASP A 55 -10.92 14.56 6.75
C ASP A 55 -10.76 13.30 7.63
N ALA A 56 -10.79 13.51 8.95
CA ALA A 56 -10.57 12.45 9.93
C ALA A 56 -11.61 11.32 9.84
N SER A 57 -12.89 11.67 9.61
CA SER A 57 -13.97 10.68 9.51
C SER A 57 -13.78 9.80 8.26
N ARG A 58 -13.37 10.41 7.15
CA ARG A 58 -13.06 9.68 5.92
C ARG A 58 -11.89 8.71 6.11
N GLU A 59 -10.82 9.14 6.78
CA GLU A 59 -9.63 8.31 7.03
C GLU A 59 -9.91 7.15 7.97
N GLU A 60 -10.67 7.38 9.04
CA GLU A 60 -11.09 6.30 9.93
C GLU A 60 -11.92 5.25 9.18
N THR A 61 -12.83 5.68 8.30
CA THR A 61 -13.58 4.78 7.43
C THR A 61 -12.67 3.96 6.51
N VAL A 62 -11.59 4.55 5.97
CA VAL A 62 -10.60 3.80 5.18
C VAL A 62 -9.92 2.74 6.04
N LEU A 63 -9.41 3.13 7.22
CA LEU A 63 -8.66 2.25 8.12
C LEU A 63 -9.50 1.06 8.59
N GLN A 64 -10.75 1.30 8.98
CA GLN A 64 -11.68 0.24 9.36
C GLN A 64 -11.93 -0.73 8.20
N ARG A 65 -12.12 -0.19 6.98
CA ARG A 65 -12.37 -1.00 5.79
C ARG A 65 -11.16 -1.84 5.38
N VAL A 66 -9.95 -1.29 5.39
CA VAL A 66 -8.75 -2.04 4.94
C VAL A 66 -8.33 -3.09 5.94
N THR A 67 -8.54 -2.81 7.24
CA THR A 67 -8.25 -3.78 8.29
C THR A 67 -9.33 -4.86 8.43
N SER A 68 -10.53 -4.67 7.86
CA SER A 68 -11.55 -5.72 7.81
C SER A 68 -11.32 -6.75 6.71
N TYR A 69 -10.53 -6.43 5.68
CA TYR A 69 -10.18 -7.36 4.62
C TYR A 69 -9.20 -8.45 5.05
N HIS A 70 -8.53 -8.28 6.20
CA HIS A 70 -7.54 -9.23 6.68
C HIS A 70 -8.09 -10.05 7.86
N PRO A 71 -8.23 -11.39 7.71
CA PRO A 71 -8.78 -12.23 8.78
C PRO A 71 -7.75 -12.52 9.89
N ASN A 72 -6.45 -12.46 9.60
CA ASN A 72 -5.40 -12.64 10.61
C ASN A 72 -5.27 -11.40 11.50
N GLN A 73 -5.51 -11.56 12.80
CA GLN A 73 -5.39 -10.51 13.79
C GLN A 73 -3.94 -10.08 14.03
N GLU A 74 -2.97 -10.98 13.84
CA GLU A 74 -1.54 -10.69 14.09
C GLU A 74 -0.98 -9.68 13.09
N THR A 75 -1.39 -9.76 11.83
CA THR A 75 -0.90 -8.87 10.77
C THR A 75 -1.71 -7.57 10.66
N LYS A 76 -2.87 -7.49 11.34
CA LYS A 76 -3.81 -6.37 11.24
C LYS A 76 -3.19 -5.04 11.65
N GLN A 77 -2.40 -5.02 12.72
CA GLN A 77 -1.73 -3.79 13.18
C GLN A 77 -0.69 -3.28 12.16
N TYR A 78 0.03 -4.18 11.50
CA TYR A 78 1.00 -3.81 10.46
C TYR A 78 0.30 -3.21 9.24
N ILE A 79 -0.82 -3.79 8.81
CA ILE A 79 -1.65 -3.23 7.73
C ILE A 79 -2.18 -1.85 8.12
N TRP A 80 -2.66 -1.70 9.35
CA TRP A 80 -3.13 -0.40 9.85
C TRP A 80 -2.02 0.66 9.79
N ASN A 81 -0.81 0.33 10.24
CA ASN A 81 0.34 1.24 10.22
C ASN A 81 0.69 1.65 8.79
N ILE A 82 0.81 0.69 7.88
CA ILE A 82 1.12 0.94 6.46
C ILE A 82 0.05 1.85 5.84
N TYR A 83 -1.23 1.56 6.06
CA TYR A 83 -2.30 2.33 5.44
C TYR A 83 -2.40 3.74 6.00
N ARG A 84 -2.10 3.93 7.29
CA ARG A 84 -1.97 5.26 7.89
C ARG A 84 -0.85 6.05 7.20
N SER A 85 0.33 5.46 7.01
CA SER A 85 1.44 6.11 6.30
C SER A 85 1.10 6.43 4.85
N ILE A 86 0.37 5.56 4.15
CA ILE A 86 -0.12 5.84 2.80
C ILE A 86 -1.02 7.09 2.82
N MET A 87 -1.97 7.19 3.75
CA MET A 87 -2.86 8.35 3.86
C MET A 87 -2.11 9.64 4.21
N GLU A 88 -1.13 9.57 5.12
CA GLU A 88 -0.24 10.69 5.45
C GLU A 88 0.47 11.23 4.19
N ASN A 89 1.16 10.36 3.45
CA ASN A 89 1.85 10.75 2.21
C ASN A 89 0.88 11.25 1.13
N THR A 90 -0.34 10.73 1.11
CA THR A 90 -1.38 11.19 0.16
C THR A 90 -1.77 12.64 0.42
N ARG A 91 -2.00 13.00 1.69
CA ARG A 91 -2.34 14.39 2.04
C ARG A 91 -1.21 15.34 1.70
N ASP A 92 0.02 14.90 1.93
CA ASP A 92 1.18 15.73 1.62
C ASP A 92 1.33 15.88 0.11
N TYR A 93 1.11 14.84 -0.68
CA TYR A 93 1.02 14.95 -2.14
C TYR A 93 -0.11 15.90 -2.59
N GLU A 94 -1.32 15.77 -2.03
CA GLU A 94 -2.45 16.68 -2.31
C GLU A 94 -2.09 18.14 -2.02
N LYS A 95 -1.42 18.44 -0.89
CA LYS A 95 -0.99 19.80 -0.55
C LYS A 95 0.02 20.36 -1.56
N HIS A 96 1.07 19.60 -1.90
CA HIS A 96 2.11 20.06 -2.84
C HIS A 96 1.56 20.32 -4.24
N GLN A 97 0.52 19.62 -4.68
CA GLN A 97 -0.16 19.88 -5.95
C GLN A 97 -1.05 21.14 -5.93
N HIS A 98 -1.24 21.76 -4.77
CA HIS A 98 -2.14 22.90 -4.57
C HIS A 98 -1.47 24.19 -4.10
N GLU A 99 -0.20 24.13 -3.69
CA GLU A 99 0.76 25.26 -3.60
C GLU A 99 1.08 25.83 -4.99
#